data_AF-A0A229FUE1-F1
#
_entry.id   AF-A0A229FUE1-F1
#
_cell.length_a   1.000
_cell.length_b   1.000
_cell.length_c   1.000
_cell.angle_alpha   90.00
_cell.angle_beta   90.00
_cell.angle_gamma   90.00
#
_symmetry.space_group_name_H-M   'P 1'
#
loop_
_entity.id
_entity.type
_entity.pdbx_description
1 polymer ?
#
loop_
_entity_poly.entity_id
_entity_poly.type
_entity_poly.pdbx_seq_one_letter_code
_entity_poly.pdbx_strand_id
1 'polypeptide(L)'
;MINTDSEVFIFFKIIFWAAIFFTFYYPVPNFLKIVDFKKKNKFWNEWLSRGLSHEEYVHKYHQDKDNVVCHFCNFEGRGHQLHQALPKEMTFGGIQNSISDKKIHFLSFYCSRCGSELYRHSHEV
;
A
#
# COMPACT_ATOMS: atom_id res chain seq x y z
N MET A 1 61.09 -3.98 -12.62
CA MET A 1 60.04 -4.41 -13.58
C MET A 1 58.78 -4.67 -12.79
N ILE A 2 57.79 -3.79 -12.92
CA ILE A 2 56.49 -3.94 -12.27
C ILE A 2 55.78 -5.09 -12.99
N ASN A 3 55.32 -6.08 -12.23
CA ASN A 3 54.75 -7.31 -12.75
C ASN A 3 53.29 -7.06 -13.14
N THR A 4 53.08 -6.56 -14.36
CA THR A 4 51.79 -6.14 -14.92
C THR A 4 50.69 -7.20 -14.77
N ASP A 5 51.04 -8.48 -14.77
CA ASP A 5 50.08 -9.59 -14.62
C ASP A 5 49.45 -9.66 -13.22
N SER A 6 50.20 -9.30 -12.18
CA SER A 6 49.71 -9.27 -10.79
C SER A 6 48.73 -8.12 -10.56
N GLU A 7 48.96 -6.96 -11.19
CA GLU A 7 48.11 -5.78 -11.03
C GLU A 7 46.77 -5.96 -11.76
N VAL A 8 46.81 -6.54 -12.97
CA VAL A 8 45.60 -6.90 -13.73
C VAL A 8 44.75 -7.92 -12.96
N PHE A 9 45.37 -8.93 -12.35
CA PHE A 9 44.64 -9.93 -11.55
C PHE A 9 43.97 -9.34 -10.30
N ILE A 10 44.63 -8.40 -9.62
CA ILE A 10 44.05 -7.68 -8.47
C ILE A 10 42.86 -6.82 -8.92
N PHE A 11 43.00 -6.11 -10.05
CA PHE A 11 41.94 -5.28 -10.61
C PHE A 11 40.67 -6.09 -10.94
N PHE A 12 40.81 -7.25 -11.59
CA PHE A 12 39.69 -8.15 -11.86
C PHE A 12 39.00 -8.66 -10.59
N LYS A 13 39.77 -8.98 -9.54
CA LYS A 13 39.18 -9.37 -8.24
C LYS A 13 38.38 -8.24 -7.61
N ILE A 14 38.86 -7.00 -7.68
CA ILE A 14 38.14 -5.83 -7.14
C ILE A 14 36.82 -5.63 -7.90
N ILE A 15 36.84 -5.68 -9.23
CA ILE A 15 35.62 -5.57 -10.05
C ILE A 15 34.64 -6.70 -9.74
N PHE A 16 35.13 -7.94 -9.60
CA PHE A 16 34.29 -9.08 -9.28
C PHE A 16 33.60 -8.93 -7.92
N TRP A 17 34.34 -8.53 -6.89
CA TRP A 17 33.76 -8.27 -5.56
C TRP A 17 32.83 -7.06 -5.56
N ALA A 18 33.14 -6.01 -6.31
CA ALA A 18 32.25 -4.87 -6.48
C ALA A 18 30.95 -5.28 -7.19
N ALA A 19 31.02 -6.09 -8.25
CA ALA A 19 29.84 -6.62 -8.95
C ALA A 19 28.97 -7.49 -8.04
N ILE A 20 29.56 -8.35 -7.22
CA ILE A 20 28.84 -9.12 -6.18
C ILE A 20 28.20 -8.16 -5.17
N PHE A 21 28.94 -7.17 -4.68
CA PHE A 21 28.41 -6.21 -3.73
C PHE A 21 27.21 -5.44 -4.32
N PHE A 22 27.30 -4.94 -5.55
CA PHE A 22 26.19 -4.24 -6.20
C PHE A 22 25.00 -5.16 -6.49
N THR A 23 25.25 -6.42 -6.86
CA THR A 23 24.17 -7.38 -7.15
C THR A 23 23.47 -7.91 -5.90
N PHE A 24 24.11 -7.98 -4.73
CA PHE A 24 23.49 -8.47 -3.49
C PHE A 24 23.07 -7.36 -2.53
N TYR A 25 23.80 -6.24 -2.47
CA TYR A 25 23.51 -5.14 -1.53
C TYR A 25 22.32 -4.29 -1.98
N TYR A 26 22.18 -4.01 -3.28
CA TYR A 26 21.12 -3.17 -3.81
C TYR A 26 19.71 -3.80 -3.83
N PRO A 27 19.52 -5.11 -4.14
CA PRO A 27 18.17 -5.68 -4.17
C PRO A 27 17.59 -5.95 -2.77
N VAL A 28 18.42 -6.10 -1.73
CA VAL A 28 17.93 -6.46 -0.39
C VAL A 28 17.04 -5.36 0.22
N PRO A 29 17.44 -4.07 0.26
CA PRO A 29 16.57 -2.99 0.73
C PRO A 29 15.28 -2.84 -0.10
N ASN A 30 15.37 -3.05 -1.42
CA ASN A 30 14.23 -2.97 -2.32
C ASN A 30 13.23 -4.12 -2.07
N PHE A 31 13.72 -5.33 -1.87
CA PHE A 31 12.91 -6.48 -1.50
C PHE A 31 12.18 -6.25 -0.18
N LEU A 32 12.88 -5.73 0.84
CA LEU A 32 12.27 -5.41 2.14
C LEU A 32 11.14 -4.38 2.00
N LYS A 33 11.29 -3.36 1.15
CA LYS A 33 10.22 -2.39 0.86
C LYS A 33 9.02 -3.03 0.18
N ILE A 34 9.23 -3.92 -0.79
CA ILE A 34 8.14 -4.66 -1.45
C ILE A 34 7.39 -5.53 -0.43
N VAL A 35 8.12 -6.24 0.43
CA VAL A 35 7.52 -7.09 1.47
C VAL A 35 6.69 -6.26 2.44
N ASP A 36 7.21 -5.12 2.90
CA ASP A 36 6.48 -4.21 3.79
C ASP A 36 5.23 -3.64 3.11
N PHE A 37 5.34 -3.23 1.85
CA PHE A 37 4.20 -2.77 1.05
C PHE A 37 3.12 -3.84 0.92
N LYS A 38 3.49 -5.08 0.55
CA LYS A 38 2.55 -6.21 0.45
C LYS A 38 1.89 -6.51 1.79
N LYS A 39 2.64 -6.44 2.89
CA LYS A 39 2.12 -6.65 4.25
C LYS A 39 1.11 -5.56 4.63
N LYS A 40 1.43 -4.29 4.36
CA LYS A 40 0.51 -3.16 4.57
C LYS A 40 -0.76 -3.30 3.73
N ASN A 41 -0.62 -3.59 2.44
CA ASN A 41 -1.76 -3.77 1.56
C ASN A 41 -2.67 -4.91 2.03
N LYS A 42 -2.08 -6.05 2.41
CA LYS A 42 -2.83 -7.17 2.99
C LYS A 42 -3.59 -6.74 4.26
N PHE A 43 -2.92 -6.06 5.18
CA PHE A 43 -3.54 -5.57 6.42
C PHE A 43 -4.73 -4.66 6.15
N TRP A 44 -4.59 -3.70 5.22
CA TRP A 44 -5.67 -2.76 4.92
C TRP A 44 -6.83 -3.40 4.14
N ASN A 45 -6.57 -4.40 3.30
CA ASN A 45 -7.62 -5.21 2.69
C ASN A 45 -8.37 -6.06 3.73
N GLU A 46 -7.67 -6.64 4.70
CA GLU A 46 -8.31 -7.32 5.85
C GLU A 46 -9.09 -6.33 6.73
N TRP A 47 -8.61 -5.10 6.89
CA TRP A 47 -9.33 -4.07 7.63
C TRP A 47 -10.64 -3.68 6.91
N LEU A 48 -10.63 -3.57 5.56
CA LEU A 48 -11.84 -3.35 4.78
C LEU A 48 -12.86 -4.47 5.01
N SER A 49 -12.43 -5.73 4.93
CA SER A 49 -13.33 -6.89 5.05
C SER A 49 -13.91 -7.09 6.46
N ARG A 50 -13.35 -6.46 7.48
CA ARG A 50 -13.91 -6.45 8.84
C ARG A 50 -15.07 -5.48 9.02
N GLY A 51 -15.17 -4.46 8.16
CA GLY A 51 -16.29 -3.52 8.13
C GLY A 51 -17.31 -3.92 7.07
N LEU A 52 -18.49 -3.31 7.12
CA LEU A 52 -19.43 -3.39 6.01
C LEU A 52 -18.90 -2.52 4.86
N SER A 53 -19.00 -3.00 3.62
CA SER A 53 -18.92 -2.14 2.44
C SER A 53 -20.17 -1.27 2.32
N HIS A 54 -20.13 -0.27 1.43
CA HIS A 54 -21.28 0.58 1.17
C HIS A 54 -22.48 -0.26 0.68
N GLU A 55 -22.24 -1.15 -0.27
CA GLU A 55 -23.24 -2.04 -0.84
C GLU A 55 -23.82 -3.00 0.23
N GLU A 56 -22.96 -3.57 1.08
CA GLU A 56 -23.40 -4.45 2.17
C GLU A 56 -24.22 -3.69 3.22
N TYR A 57 -23.85 -2.46 3.55
CA TYR A 57 -24.62 -1.63 4.49
C TYR A 57 -26.01 -1.33 3.96
N VAL A 58 -26.09 -0.86 2.72
CA VAL A 58 -27.35 -0.55 2.02
C VAL A 58 -28.24 -1.78 1.95
N HIS A 59 -27.68 -2.93 1.56
CA HIS A 59 -28.42 -4.19 1.50
C HIS A 59 -28.88 -4.68 2.88
N LYS A 60 -28.01 -4.64 3.89
CA LYS A 60 -28.28 -5.12 5.26
C LYS A 60 -29.39 -4.33 5.94
N TYR A 61 -29.48 -3.03 5.69
CA TYR A 61 -30.44 -2.13 6.33
C TYR A 61 -31.57 -1.67 5.39
N HIS A 62 -31.70 -2.28 4.21
CA HIS A 62 -32.73 -2.00 3.21
C HIS A 62 -32.86 -0.51 2.87
N GLN A 63 -31.72 0.16 2.67
CA GLN A 63 -31.69 1.58 2.34
C GLN A 63 -31.61 1.81 0.83
N ASP A 64 -31.84 3.05 0.41
CA ASP A 64 -31.49 3.49 -0.93
C ASP A 64 -29.96 3.70 -1.02
N LYS A 65 -29.36 3.32 -2.15
CA LYS A 65 -27.92 3.50 -2.40
C LYS A 65 -27.54 4.99 -2.44
N ASP A 66 -28.46 5.83 -2.89
CA ASP A 66 -28.22 7.27 -3.03
C ASP A 66 -28.59 8.04 -1.75
N ASN A 67 -29.40 7.45 -0.87
CA ASN A 67 -29.84 8.05 0.39
C ASN A 67 -29.55 7.13 1.59
N VAL A 68 -28.27 7.05 1.94
CA VAL A 68 -27.81 6.28 3.10
C VAL A 68 -27.98 7.09 4.38
N VAL A 69 -28.76 6.55 5.31
CA VAL A 69 -29.01 7.14 6.63
C VAL A 69 -28.41 6.28 7.74
N CYS A 70 -28.08 6.88 8.87
CA CYS A 70 -27.61 6.12 10.02
C CYS A 70 -28.74 5.22 10.57
N HIS A 71 -28.57 3.90 10.50
CA HIS A 71 -29.52 2.94 11.06
C HIS A 71 -29.85 3.16 12.55
N PHE A 72 -28.91 3.69 13.34
CA PHE A 72 -29.09 3.85 14.79
C PHE A 72 -29.89 5.10 15.20
N CYS A 73 -29.74 6.22 14.48
CA CYS A 73 -30.36 7.50 14.86
C CYS A 73 -31.15 8.17 13.72
N ASN A 74 -31.29 7.47 12.60
CA ASN A 74 -31.99 7.89 11.39
C ASN A 74 -31.57 9.26 10.84
N PHE A 75 -30.29 9.61 11.03
CA PHE A 75 -29.71 10.88 10.57
C PHE A 75 -28.98 10.68 9.24
N GLU A 76 -29.21 11.58 8.28
CA GLU A 76 -28.66 11.52 6.91
C GLU A 76 -27.22 12.06 6.82
N GLY A 77 -26.77 12.84 7.80
CA GLY A 77 -25.42 13.42 7.78
C GLY A 77 -24.31 12.41 8.05
N ARG A 78 -23.42 12.25 7.08
CA ARG A 78 -22.27 11.33 7.13
C ARG A 78 -20.93 12.07 7.05
N GLY A 79 -20.03 11.74 7.96
CA GLY A 79 -18.63 12.14 7.92
C GLY A 79 -17.78 11.01 7.35
N HIS A 80 -16.56 11.34 6.91
CA HIS A 80 -15.58 10.35 6.50
C HIS A 80 -14.23 10.60 7.18
N GLN A 81 -13.50 9.52 7.44
CA GLN A 81 -12.14 9.58 7.96
C GLN A 81 -11.22 8.81 7.01
N LEU A 82 -10.14 9.47 6.58
CA LEU A 82 -9.02 8.83 5.89
C LEU A 82 -8.13 8.15 6.93
N HIS A 83 -8.05 6.83 6.86
CA HIS A 83 -7.18 6.05 7.73
C HIS A 83 -5.81 5.83 7.11
N GLN A 84 -5.75 5.57 5.80
CA GLN A 84 -4.50 5.32 5.10
C GLN A 84 -4.61 5.67 3.62
N ALA A 85 -3.48 6.14 3.06
CA ALA A 85 -3.24 6.15 1.63
C ALA A 85 -2.06 5.22 1.32
N LEU A 86 -2.23 4.29 0.38
CA LEU A 86 -1.16 3.44 -0.15
C LEU A 86 -1.02 3.67 -1.66
N PRO A 87 0.19 3.65 -2.23
CA PRO A 87 0.31 3.63 -3.68
C PRO A 87 -0.33 2.37 -4.25
N LYS A 88 -0.93 2.47 -5.42
CA LYS A 88 -1.61 1.34 -6.07
C LYS A 88 -0.62 0.21 -6.36
N GLU A 89 0.55 0.58 -6.88
CA GLU A 89 1.59 -0.35 -7.30
C GLU A 89 2.97 0.18 -6.91
N MET A 90 3.88 -0.75 -6.67
CA MET A 90 5.29 -0.49 -6.46
C MET A 90 6.10 -1.52 -7.22
N THR A 91 7.05 -1.06 -8.02
CA THR A 91 7.95 -1.92 -8.79
C THR A 91 9.37 -1.54 -8.42
N PHE A 92 10.10 -2.44 -7.78
CA PHE A 92 11.53 -2.24 -7.52
C PHE A 92 12.33 -3.34 -8.21
N GLY A 93 13.18 -2.96 -9.16
CA GLY A 93 14.07 -3.84 -9.89
C GLY A 93 15.54 -3.43 -9.73
N GLY A 94 16.44 -4.15 -10.39
CA GLY A 94 17.87 -3.79 -10.40
C GLY A 94 18.19 -2.52 -11.20
N ILE A 95 17.33 -2.16 -12.17
CA ILE A 95 17.54 -1.03 -13.09
C ILE A 95 16.50 0.08 -12.88
N GLN A 96 15.26 -0.28 -12.56
CA GLN A 96 14.17 0.69 -12.41
C GLN A 96 13.43 0.48 -11.11
N ASN A 97 13.27 1.57 -10.37
CA ASN A 97 12.39 1.65 -9.22
C ASN A 97 11.29 2.66 -9.57
N SER A 98 10.04 2.24 -9.47
CA SER A 98 8.87 3.09 -9.66
C SER A 98 7.88 2.85 -8.53
N ILE A 99 7.29 3.95 -8.07
CA ILE A 99 6.14 3.95 -7.18
C ILE A 99 5.02 4.58 -7.99
N SER A 100 3.85 3.96 -8.00
CA SER A 100 2.70 4.53 -8.69
C SER A 100 2.31 5.85 -8.05
N ASP A 101 2.06 6.86 -8.88
CA ASP A 101 1.51 8.14 -8.43
C ASP A 101 0.05 8.00 -7.97
N LYS A 102 -0.65 6.97 -8.48
CA LYS A 102 -2.02 6.65 -8.06
C LYS A 102 -2.03 6.10 -6.65
N LYS A 103 -2.95 6.59 -5.84
CA LYS A 103 -3.10 6.14 -4.44
C LYS A 103 -4.46 5.50 -4.23
N ILE A 104 -4.47 4.43 -3.43
CA ILE A 104 -5.67 3.83 -2.87
C ILE A 104 -5.85 4.43 -1.49
N HIS A 105 -6.98 5.11 -1.29
CA HIS A 105 -7.39 5.68 -0.02
C HIS A 105 -8.35 4.74 0.69
N PHE A 106 -8.05 4.40 1.94
CA PHE A 106 -8.88 3.59 2.82
C PHE A 106 -9.65 4.50 3.77
N LEU A 107 -10.98 4.51 3.61
CA LEU A 107 -11.90 5.40 4.30
C LEU A 107 -12.87 4.61 5.18
N SER A 108 -13.26 5.21 6.30
CA SER A 108 -14.46 4.85 7.03
C SER A 108 -15.48 5.98 6.96
N PHE A 109 -16.75 5.62 6.87
CA PHE A 109 -17.88 6.55 6.90
C PHE A 109 -18.61 6.39 8.23
N TYR A 110 -18.94 7.51 8.86
CA TYR A 110 -19.55 7.55 10.19
C TYR A 110 -20.77 8.45 10.19
N CYS A 111 -21.72 8.17 11.07
CA CYS A 111 -22.80 9.10 11.37
C CYS A 111 -22.23 10.33 12.08
N SER A 112 -22.46 11.52 11.53
CA SER A 112 -21.96 12.77 12.14
C SER A 112 -22.68 13.13 13.43
N ARG A 113 -23.81 12.48 13.72
CA ARG A 113 -24.62 12.74 14.92
C ARG A 113 -24.29 11.79 16.07
N CYS A 114 -24.31 10.48 15.84
CA CYS A 114 -24.09 9.48 16.90
C CYS A 114 -22.70 8.82 16.85
N GLY A 115 -21.88 9.12 15.85
CA GLY A 115 -20.51 8.58 15.72
C GLY A 115 -20.43 7.12 15.28
N SER A 116 -21.55 6.44 15.03
CA SER A 116 -21.55 5.05 14.59
C SER A 116 -20.85 4.90 13.24
N GLU A 117 -19.92 3.94 13.13
CA GLU A 117 -19.36 3.54 11.83
C GLU A 117 -20.47 2.91 10.98
N LEU A 118 -20.64 3.42 9.77
CA LEU A 118 -21.64 2.97 8.81
C LEU A 118 -21.01 1.88 7.93
N TYR A 119 -20.00 2.27 7.15
CA TYR A 119 -19.32 1.38 6.23
C TYR A 119 -17.89 1.85 5.96
N ARG A 120 -17.09 0.97 5.37
CA ARG A 120 -15.72 1.21 4.93
C ARG A 120 -15.65 1.15 3.41
N HIS A 121 -14.73 1.90 2.83
CA HIS A 121 -14.58 1.96 1.39
C HIS A 121 -13.13 2.26 1.01
N SER A 122 -12.70 1.73 -0.13
CA SER A 122 -11.46 2.12 -0.79
C SER A 122 -11.73 2.78 -2.13
N HIS A 123 -11.12 3.94 -2.38
CA HIS A 123 -11.19 4.61 -3.68
C HIS A 123 -9.80 4.96 -4.21
N GLU A 124 -9.63 4.89 -5.53
CA GLU A 124 -8.43 5.33 -6.21
C GLU A 124 -8.48 6.84 -6.43
N VAL A 125 -7.36 7.53 -6.19
CA VAL A 125 -7.12 8.95 -6.46
C VAL A 125 -5.95 9.10 -7.42
#